data_AF-A0A3B9CVF9-F1
#
_entry.id   AF-A0A3B9CVF9-F1
#
_cell.length_a   1.000
_cell.length_b   1.000
_cell.length_c   1.000
_cell.angle_alpha   90.00
_cell.angle_beta   90.00
_cell.angle_gamma   90.00
#
_symmetry.space_group_name_H-M   'P 1'
#
loop_
_entity.id
_entity.type
_entity.pdbx_description
1 polymer ?
#
loop_
_entity_poly.entity_id
_entity_poly.type
_entity_poly.pdbx_seq_one_letter_code
_entity_poly.pdbx_strand_id
1 'polypeptide(L)'
;MKGFPYPPGFGMTEVAVEQLRKSQPATDVELHNLAITGQNLAQAITQMNKLSHAPDVIVVYSGHNEFFHDLEEMSTSRRIKVAAVDRLFRWSPTFRVVHPILAQYQLGAAPKDDASSMFRAAICTEEMSRVRLARFGNHLDRLVEWANQRDVRLLFCVPAKDLVTFEPNFCVADALTEADKAHITSGVVEIRALQRDGKHQEAVESAKRLLSEFPTVPEFHFRMAQSLLLLSQPAASEQHFIKATELDQLATRIRPDYEAQIRDAAGKGNVPLLDAPAILRQYASMGVSGDDLFLDGVHPNIVATYILGMHIAQILDSNIKDSERIEFAHMMDLLQMNAEKLQAAYAESVKVLRHYSGFRGWDPADRLQRAGFYRDLAQGMQRGRIQPGEQGAESLDSSVPLPTLSGKDRN
;
A
#
# COMPACT_ATOMS: atom_id res chain seq x y z
N MET A 1 1.61 5.35 -9.27
CA MET A 1 0.81 5.89 -8.15
C MET A 1 0.48 7.35 -8.46
N LYS A 2 -0.71 7.86 -8.11
CA LYS A 2 -1.17 9.22 -8.49
C LYS A 2 -0.51 10.37 -7.69
N GLY A 3 0.20 10.06 -6.60
CA GLY A 3 0.70 11.06 -5.65
C GLY A 3 -0.27 11.39 -4.50
N PHE A 4 -1.46 10.79 -4.50
CA PHE A 4 -2.42 10.89 -3.39
C PHE A 4 -1.80 10.42 -2.05
N PRO A 5 -2.07 11.09 -0.92
CA PRO A 5 -3.04 12.16 -0.69
C PRO A 5 -2.56 13.58 -1.03
N TYR A 6 -1.33 13.75 -1.51
CA TYR A 6 -0.86 15.05 -1.93
C TYR A 6 -1.62 15.54 -3.18
N PRO A 7 -1.79 16.87 -3.34
CA PRO A 7 -2.41 17.44 -4.52
C PRO A 7 -1.70 17.02 -5.82
N PRO A 8 -2.40 17.05 -6.97
CA PRO A 8 -1.80 16.77 -8.27
C PRO A 8 -0.54 17.62 -8.52
N GLY A 9 0.47 17.02 -9.16
CA GLY A 9 1.78 17.64 -9.38
C GLY A 9 2.83 17.31 -8.32
N PHE A 10 2.49 16.50 -7.33
CA PHE A 10 3.46 15.89 -6.41
C PHE A 10 3.28 14.38 -6.35
N GLY A 11 4.38 13.64 -6.48
CA GLY A 11 4.41 12.18 -6.45
C GLY A 11 5.79 11.65 -6.82
N MET A 12 6.02 10.35 -6.63
CA MET A 12 7.34 9.75 -6.90
C MET A 12 7.74 9.85 -8.38
N THR A 13 6.77 9.86 -9.30
CA THR A 13 7.01 10.03 -10.73
C THR A 13 7.38 11.46 -11.09
N GLU A 14 6.75 12.43 -10.44
CA GLU A 14 7.02 13.86 -10.59
C GLU A 14 8.43 14.18 -10.07
N VAL A 15 8.80 13.65 -8.89
CA VAL A 15 10.17 13.70 -8.36
C VAL A 15 11.17 13.11 -9.35
N ALA A 16 10.87 11.93 -9.91
CA ALA A 16 11.77 11.27 -10.85
C ALA A 16 11.99 12.10 -12.13
N VAL A 17 10.93 12.72 -12.65
CA VAL A 17 10.96 13.52 -13.88
C VAL A 17 11.77 14.80 -13.69
N GLU A 18 11.61 15.50 -12.56
CA GLU A 18 12.45 16.68 -12.27
C GLU A 18 13.94 16.31 -12.19
N GLN A 19 14.26 15.17 -11.59
CA GLN A 19 15.64 14.68 -11.57
C GLN A 19 16.17 14.33 -12.97
N LEU A 20 15.36 13.69 -13.82
CA LEU A 20 15.73 13.34 -15.19
C LEU A 20 15.91 14.59 -16.08
N ARG A 21 15.06 15.61 -15.93
CA ARG A 21 15.18 16.89 -16.63
C ARG A 21 16.50 17.60 -16.29
N LYS A 22 16.92 17.53 -15.03
CA LYS A 22 18.22 18.07 -14.60
C LYS A 22 19.39 17.28 -15.19
N SER A 23 19.32 15.94 -15.23
CA SER A 23 20.42 15.11 -15.75
C SER A 23 20.51 15.09 -17.27
N GLN A 24 19.39 15.32 -17.96
CA GLN A 24 19.29 15.28 -19.42
C GLN A 24 18.64 16.55 -19.97
N PRO A 25 19.28 17.74 -19.85
CA PRO A 25 18.67 19.01 -20.25
C PRO A 25 18.40 19.12 -21.76
N ALA A 26 18.99 18.25 -22.58
CA ALA A 26 18.75 18.18 -24.02
C ALA A 26 17.58 17.27 -24.41
N THR A 27 17.07 16.47 -23.47
CA THR A 27 15.93 15.56 -23.67
C THR A 27 14.67 16.22 -23.13
N ASP A 28 13.62 16.32 -23.95
CA ASP A 28 12.32 16.74 -23.47
C ASP A 28 11.63 15.56 -22.77
N VAL A 29 11.43 15.66 -21.46
CA VAL A 29 10.83 14.60 -20.64
C VAL A 29 9.39 14.97 -20.31
N GLU A 30 8.45 14.26 -20.94
CA GLU A 30 7.00 14.39 -20.69
C GLU A 30 6.49 13.27 -19.76
N LEU A 31 5.65 13.63 -18.78
CA LEU A 31 5.01 12.69 -17.87
C LEU A 31 3.52 12.56 -18.15
N HIS A 32 3.08 11.38 -18.57
CA HIS A 32 1.67 11.01 -18.62
C HIS A 32 1.29 10.14 -17.41
N ASN A 33 0.81 10.78 -16.34
CA ASN A 33 0.37 10.04 -15.14
C ASN A 33 -1.03 9.43 -15.37
N LEU A 34 -1.05 8.13 -15.69
CA LEU A 34 -2.29 7.38 -15.95
C LEU A 34 -2.95 6.81 -14.68
N ALA A 35 -2.38 7.06 -13.50
CA ALA A 35 -2.82 6.44 -12.25
C ALA A 35 -4.16 7.05 -11.76
N ILE A 36 -5.09 6.17 -11.37
CA ILE A 36 -6.33 6.55 -10.69
C ILE A 36 -6.39 5.83 -9.35
N THR A 37 -6.79 6.55 -8.30
CA THR A 37 -6.96 6.01 -6.95
C THR A 37 -7.88 4.79 -6.97
N GLY A 38 -7.48 3.71 -6.30
CA GLY A 38 -8.27 2.47 -6.19
C GLY A 38 -8.17 1.52 -7.40
N GLN A 39 -7.39 1.83 -8.43
CA GLN A 39 -7.23 0.91 -9.56
C GLN A 39 -6.34 -0.29 -9.24
N ASN A 40 -6.63 -1.41 -9.91
CA ASN A 40 -5.73 -2.54 -10.06
C ASN A 40 -4.99 -2.48 -11.42
N LEU A 41 -4.09 -3.43 -11.65
CA LEU A 41 -3.23 -3.47 -12.84
C LEU A 41 -4.04 -3.62 -14.13
N ALA A 42 -5.09 -4.45 -14.11
CA ALA A 42 -5.93 -4.66 -15.29
C ALA A 42 -6.57 -3.33 -15.75
N GLN A 43 -7.12 -2.56 -14.80
CA GLN A 43 -7.68 -1.24 -15.09
C GLN A 43 -6.63 -0.23 -15.50
N ALA A 44 -5.45 -0.24 -14.87
CA ALA A 44 -4.34 0.63 -15.23
C ALA A 44 -3.90 0.39 -16.68
N ILE A 45 -3.79 -0.87 -17.12
CA ILE A 45 -3.49 -1.23 -18.51
C ILE A 45 -4.53 -0.64 -19.47
N THR A 46 -5.83 -0.67 -19.14
CA THR A 46 -6.85 -0.03 -20.01
C THR A 46 -6.68 1.49 -20.15
N GLN A 47 -6.04 2.17 -19.18
CA GLN A 47 -5.78 3.61 -19.29
C GLN A 47 -4.76 3.93 -20.38
N MET A 48 -3.93 2.96 -20.81
CA MET A 48 -2.97 3.15 -21.89
C MET A 48 -3.65 3.51 -23.22
N ASN A 49 -4.92 3.14 -23.42
CA ASN A 49 -5.70 3.54 -24.60
C ASN A 49 -5.93 5.06 -24.71
N LYS A 50 -5.65 5.82 -23.63
CA LYS A 50 -5.75 7.29 -23.62
C LYS A 50 -4.49 7.96 -24.14
N LEU A 51 -3.38 7.23 -24.28
CA LEU A 51 -2.13 7.79 -24.80
C LEU A 51 -2.31 8.07 -26.30
N SER A 52 -1.97 9.29 -26.71
CA SER A 52 -2.00 9.68 -28.13
C SER A 52 -0.75 9.25 -28.88
N HIS A 53 0.35 8.98 -28.17
CA HIS A 53 1.64 8.54 -28.71
C HIS A 53 2.13 7.31 -27.95
N ALA A 54 2.99 6.52 -28.58
CA ALA A 54 3.63 5.40 -27.91
C ALA A 54 4.62 5.93 -26.85
N PRO A 55 4.61 5.41 -25.61
CA PRO A 55 5.56 5.83 -24.58
C PRO A 55 6.92 5.18 -24.79
N ASP A 56 8.01 5.89 -24.48
CA ASP A 56 9.37 5.31 -24.44
C ASP A 56 9.62 4.52 -23.16
N VAL A 57 8.98 4.94 -22.06
CA VAL A 57 9.12 4.35 -20.73
C VAL A 57 7.76 4.16 -20.08
N ILE A 58 7.55 3.01 -19.45
CA ILE A 58 6.40 2.75 -18.56
C ILE A 58 6.92 2.37 -17.17
N VAL A 59 6.44 3.09 -16.15
CA VAL A 59 6.68 2.78 -14.74
C VAL A 59 5.40 2.21 -14.13
N VAL A 60 5.47 0.99 -13.62
CA VAL A 60 4.31 0.27 -13.07
C VAL A 60 4.44 0.15 -11.56
N TYR A 61 3.57 0.85 -10.84
CA TYR A 61 3.36 0.67 -9.40
C TYR A 61 1.91 0.26 -9.18
N SER A 62 1.65 -1.05 -9.05
CA SER A 62 0.33 -1.63 -8.80
C SER A 62 0.47 -2.87 -7.89
N GLY A 63 -0.53 -3.13 -7.06
CA GLY A 63 -0.52 -4.31 -6.19
C GLY A 63 -1.48 -4.24 -4.99
N HIS A 64 -1.68 -3.06 -4.40
CA HIS A 64 -2.53 -2.93 -3.21
C HIS A 64 -3.99 -3.34 -3.44
N ASN A 65 -4.52 -3.11 -4.65
CA ASN A 65 -5.93 -3.35 -4.97
C ASN A 65 -6.18 -4.65 -5.75
N GLU A 66 -5.17 -5.51 -5.90
CA GLU A 66 -5.30 -6.72 -6.73
C GLU A 66 -6.16 -7.81 -6.07
N PHE A 67 -6.22 -7.82 -4.74
CA PHE A 67 -6.93 -8.85 -4.00
C PHE A 67 -8.47 -8.68 -4.06
N PHE A 68 -9.03 -7.48 -4.31
CA PHE A 68 -10.47 -7.19 -4.15
C PHE A 68 -11.27 -6.79 -5.40
N HIS A 69 -10.69 -6.83 -6.59
CA HIS A 69 -11.30 -6.05 -7.69
C HIS A 69 -12.42 -6.75 -8.50
N ASP A 70 -12.57 -8.07 -8.38
CA ASP A 70 -13.63 -8.80 -9.09
C ASP A 70 -14.91 -8.91 -8.26
N LEU A 71 -15.81 -7.93 -8.43
CA LEU A 71 -17.13 -7.92 -7.79
C LEU A 71 -18.08 -9.01 -8.30
N GLU A 72 -17.86 -9.57 -9.50
CA GLU A 72 -18.64 -10.74 -9.99
C GLU A 72 -18.51 -11.91 -8.99
N GLU A 73 -17.37 -12.05 -8.32
CA GLU A 73 -17.12 -13.12 -7.35
C GLU A 73 -17.50 -12.73 -5.90
N MET A 74 -17.57 -11.44 -5.56
CA MET A 74 -18.21 -11.01 -4.30
C MET A 74 -19.74 -11.10 -4.36
N SER A 75 -20.32 -11.20 -5.56
CA SER A 75 -21.74 -11.48 -5.74
C SER A 75 -22.10 -12.94 -5.51
N THR A 76 -21.15 -13.87 -5.70
CA THR A 76 -21.34 -15.30 -5.42
C THR A 76 -21.15 -15.66 -3.94
N SER A 77 -20.46 -14.83 -3.16
CA SER A 77 -20.43 -14.95 -1.68
C SER A 77 -21.70 -14.42 -1.01
N ARG A 78 -22.53 -13.63 -1.73
CA ARG A 78 -23.93 -13.38 -1.36
C ARG A 78 -24.74 -14.53 -1.91
N ARG A 79 -25.37 -15.33 -1.04
CA ARG A 79 -26.32 -16.42 -1.35
C ARG A 79 -27.49 -15.97 -2.26
N ILE A 80 -27.22 -15.65 -3.51
CA ILE A 80 -28.21 -15.42 -4.56
C ILE A 80 -27.88 -16.45 -5.63
N LYS A 81 -28.85 -17.33 -5.92
CA LYS A 81 -28.74 -18.34 -6.98
C LYS A 81 -28.76 -17.65 -8.37
N VAL A 82 -27.69 -16.95 -8.74
CA VAL A 82 -27.56 -16.21 -10.02
C VAL A 82 -26.71 -16.97 -11.05
N ALA A 83 -26.18 -18.16 -10.73
CA ALA A 83 -25.34 -18.92 -11.66
C ALA A 83 -26.00 -19.23 -13.02
N ALA A 84 -27.33 -19.37 -13.08
CA ALA A 84 -28.07 -19.58 -14.32
C ALA A 84 -28.34 -18.29 -15.11
N VAL A 85 -28.39 -17.15 -14.41
CA VAL A 85 -28.70 -15.83 -14.95
C VAL A 85 -27.43 -15.24 -15.56
N ASP A 86 -26.27 -15.34 -14.89
CA ASP A 86 -24.97 -14.85 -15.38
C ASP A 86 -24.57 -15.43 -16.75
N ARG A 87 -24.93 -16.68 -17.02
CA ARG A 87 -24.61 -17.32 -18.31
C ARG A 87 -25.35 -16.66 -19.49
N LEU A 88 -26.55 -16.16 -19.25
CA LEU A 88 -27.39 -15.48 -20.23
C LEU A 88 -26.96 -14.03 -20.46
N PHE A 89 -26.45 -13.36 -19.42
CA PHE A 89 -26.07 -11.94 -19.47
C PHE A 89 -24.65 -11.66 -19.97
N ARG A 90 -23.78 -12.69 -20.08
CA ARG A 90 -22.43 -12.62 -20.70
C ARG A 90 -22.40 -12.18 -22.17
N TRP A 91 -23.54 -12.18 -22.84
CA TRP A 91 -23.65 -11.85 -24.27
C TRP A 91 -23.92 -10.36 -24.55
N SER A 92 -24.06 -9.52 -23.52
CA SER A 92 -24.35 -8.10 -23.71
C SER A 92 -23.10 -7.21 -23.52
N PRO A 93 -22.58 -6.56 -24.58
CA PRO A 93 -21.44 -5.64 -24.50
C PRO A 93 -21.72 -4.41 -23.63
N THR A 94 -22.99 -4.00 -23.51
CA THR A 94 -23.39 -2.81 -22.73
C THR A 94 -23.24 -3.04 -21.23
N PHE A 95 -23.43 -4.28 -20.75
CA PHE A 95 -23.33 -4.59 -19.33
C PHE A 95 -21.87 -4.62 -18.83
N ARG A 96 -20.91 -4.99 -19.70
CA ARG A 96 -19.46 -4.88 -19.43
C ARG A 96 -18.98 -3.46 -19.15
N VAL A 97 -19.72 -2.44 -19.61
CA VAL A 97 -19.37 -1.02 -19.46
C VAL A 97 -20.00 -0.39 -18.22
N VAL A 98 -21.20 -0.83 -17.83
CA VAL A 98 -21.93 -0.27 -16.67
C VAL A 98 -21.45 -0.86 -15.34
N HIS A 99 -21.01 -2.12 -15.34
CA HIS A 99 -20.58 -2.84 -14.14
C HIS A 99 -19.36 -2.22 -13.40
N PRO A 100 -18.28 -1.76 -14.07
CA PRO A 100 -17.12 -1.16 -13.40
C PRO A 100 -17.41 0.19 -12.71
N ILE A 101 -18.39 0.94 -13.20
CA ILE A 101 -18.80 2.23 -12.66
C ILE A 101 -19.65 2.01 -11.39
N LEU A 102 -20.61 1.09 -11.42
CA LEU A 102 -21.38 0.68 -10.24
C LEU A 102 -20.49 0.00 -9.18
N ALA A 103 -19.45 -0.72 -9.63
CA ALA A 103 -18.41 -1.31 -8.79
C ALA A 103 -17.59 -0.28 -8.01
N GLN A 104 -17.15 0.82 -8.66
CA GLN A 104 -16.46 1.92 -7.98
C GLN A 104 -17.30 2.56 -6.86
N TYR A 105 -18.62 2.62 -7.02
CA TYR A 105 -19.52 3.11 -5.97
C TYR A 105 -19.76 2.09 -4.84
N GLN A 106 -19.66 0.78 -5.11
CA GLN A 106 -19.83 -0.27 -4.10
C GLN A 106 -18.53 -0.67 -3.39
N LEU A 107 -17.36 -0.41 -3.97
CA LEU A 107 -16.03 -0.61 -3.36
C LEU A 107 -15.82 0.25 -2.10
N GLY A 108 -16.56 1.34 -1.96
CA GLY A 108 -16.58 2.17 -0.75
C GLY A 108 -17.58 1.70 0.34
N ALA A 109 -18.37 0.66 0.08
CA ALA A 109 -19.35 0.14 1.04
C ALA A 109 -18.79 -1.11 1.72
N ALA A 110 -18.64 -1.05 3.05
CA ALA A 110 -18.30 -2.23 3.85
C ALA A 110 -19.29 -3.38 3.55
N PRO A 111 -18.84 -4.65 3.49
CA PRO A 111 -19.75 -5.78 3.39
C PRO A 111 -20.76 -5.71 4.54
N LYS A 112 -22.04 -6.01 4.27
CA LYS A 112 -23.16 -5.95 5.23
C LYS A 112 -23.05 -6.88 6.44
N ASP A 113 -21.94 -7.59 6.59
CA ASP A 113 -21.61 -8.26 7.84
C ASP A 113 -21.41 -7.22 8.93
N ASP A 114 -21.60 -7.62 10.19
CA ASP A 114 -21.42 -6.75 11.33
C ASP A 114 -19.95 -6.27 11.42
N ALA A 115 -19.69 -5.07 10.89
CA ALA A 115 -18.36 -4.45 10.93
C ALA A 115 -17.89 -4.23 12.38
N SER A 116 -18.78 -4.33 13.38
CA SER A 116 -18.43 -4.30 14.80
C SER A 116 -17.87 -5.62 15.34
N SER A 117 -17.76 -6.67 14.52
CA SER A 117 -17.15 -7.96 14.87
C SER A 117 -15.74 -8.14 14.27
N MET A 118 -14.82 -8.69 15.07
CA MET A 118 -13.51 -9.18 14.63
C MET A 118 -13.62 -10.44 13.76
N PHE A 119 -14.69 -11.21 13.93
CA PHE A 119 -14.92 -12.50 13.28
C PHE A 119 -15.93 -12.33 12.16
N ARG A 120 -15.52 -12.61 10.92
CA ARG A 120 -16.37 -12.46 9.74
C ARG A 120 -16.23 -13.66 8.80
N ALA A 121 -17.19 -13.83 7.91
CA ALA A 121 -17.08 -14.86 6.87
C ALA A 121 -15.91 -14.55 5.93
N ALA A 122 -15.31 -15.59 5.34
CA ALA A 122 -14.29 -15.39 4.32
C ALA A 122 -14.85 -14.62 3.12
N ILE A 123 -14.22 -13.48 2.76
CA ILE A 123 -14.59 -12.69 1.58
C ILE A 123 -14.03 -13.32 0.30
N CYS A 124 -12.90 -14.03 0.42
CA CYS A 124 -12.20 -14.67 -0.68
C CYS A 124 -11.91 -16.13 -0.29
N THR A 125 -12.37 -17.07 -1.11
CA THR A 125 -12.00 -18.49 -0.95
C THR A 125 -10.57 -18.73 -1.45
N GLU A 126 -9.96 -19.84 -1.05
CA GLU A 126 -8.62 -20.22 -1.52
C GLU A 126 -8.57 -20.33 -3.05
N GLU A 127 -9.61 -20.90 -3.68
CA GLU A 127 -9.70 -21.00 -5.13
C GLU A 127 -9.74 -19.62 -5.80
N MET A 128 -10.55 -18.70 -5.28
CA MET A 128 -10.62 -17.32 -5.77
C MET A 128 -9.27 -16.60 -5.61
N SER A 129 -8.63 -16.76 -4.45
CA SER A 129 -7.30 -16.19 -4.19
C SER A 129 -6.28 -16.66 -5.22
N ARG A 130 -6.22 -17.98 -5.49
CA ARG A 130 -5.34 -18.57 -6.49
C ARG A 130 -5.61 -18.04 -7.91
N VAL A 131 -6.89 -17.93 -8.31
CA VAL A 131 -7.27 -17.40 -9.63
C VAL A 131 -6.88 -15.93 -9.78
N ARG A 132 -7.08 -15.11 -8.74
CA ARG A 132 -6.72 -13.68 -8.74
C ARG A 132 -5.21 -13.49 -8.84
N LEU A 133 -4.44 -14.26 -8.06
CA LEU A 133 -2.98 -14.23 -8.10
C LEU A 133 -2.44 -14.62 -9.49
N ALA A 134 -2.95 -15.72 -10.05
CA ALA A 134 -2.56 -16.16 -11.39
C ALA A 134 -2.89 -15.12 -12.46
N ARG A 135 -4.05 -14.45 -12.36
CA ARG A 135 -4.43 -13.38 -13.27
C ARG A 135 -3.49 -12.19 -13.18
N PHE A 136 -3.11 -11.78 -11.97
CA PHE A 136 -2.16 -10.70 -11.76
C PHE A 136 -0.80 -11.02 -12.40
N GLY A 137 -0.26 -12.22 -12.17
CA GLY A 137 0.95 -12.72 -12.83
C GLY A 137 0.83 -12.67 -14.36
N ASN A 138 -0.26 -13.19 -14.92
CA ASN A 138 -0.51 -13.15 -16.37
C ASN A 138 -0.58 -11.72 -16.94
N HIS A 139 -1.10 -10.74 -16.18
CA HIS A 139 -1.10 -9.35 -16.62
C HIS A 139 0.31 -8.73 -16.63
N LEU A 140 1.14 -9.07 -15.65
CA LEU A 140 2.54 -8.66 -15.63
C LEU A 140 3.31 -9.25 -16.81
N ASP A 141 3.22 -10.56 -17.04
CA ASP A 141 3.89 -11.26 -18.14
C ASP A 141 3.48 -10.68 -19.51
N ARG A 142 2.18 -10.46 -19.72
CA ARG A 142 1.68 -9.84 -20.96
C ARG A 142 2.14 -8.40 -21.15
N LEU A 143 2.34 -7.65 -20.07
CA LEU A 143 2.87 -6.29 -20.15
C LEU A 143 4.35 -6.29 -20.54
N VAL A 144 5.13 -7.24 -20.02
CA VAL A 144 6.52 -7.48 -20.45
C VAL A 144 6.57 -7.81 -21.94
N GLU A 145 5.78 -8.78 -22.39
CA GLU A 145 5.71 -9.16 -23.80
C GLU A 145 5.33 -7.98 -24.70
N TRP A 146 4.31 -7.21 -24.29
CA TRP A 146 3.84 -6.05 -25.03
C TRP A 146 4.92 -4.98 -25.16
N ALA A 147 5.66 -4.72 -24.08
CA ALA A 147 6.72 -3.73 -24.01
C ALA A 147 7.90 -4.13 -24.90
N ASN A 148 8.35 -5.39 -24.82
CA ASN A 148 9.43 -5.94 -25.64
C ASN A 148 9.11 -5.88 -27.14
N GLN A 149 7.87 -6.18 -27.54
CA GLN A 149 7.44 -6.11 -28.94
C GLN A 149 7.46 -4.69 -29.53
N ARG A 150 7.46 -3.66 -28.69
CA ARG A 150 7.34 -2.25 -29.08
C ARG A 150 8.57 -1.44 -28.72
N ASP A 151 9.63 -2.09 -28.23
CA ASP A 151 10.84 -1.44 -27.74
C ASP A 151 10.55 -0.37 -26.66
N VAL A 152 9.53 -0.63 -25.82
CA VAL A 152 9.18 0.25 -24.70
C VAL A 152 9.92 -0.22 -23.47
N ARG A 153 10.64 0.68 -22.81
CA ARG A 153 11.33 0.35 -21.57
C ARG A 153 10.34 0.24 -20.41
N LEU A 154 10.31 -0.92 -19.76
CA LEU A 154 9.47 -1.15 -18.60
C LEU A 154 10.28 -1.01 -17.29
N LEU A 155 9.65 -0.50 -16.25
CA LEU A 155 10.14 -0.53 -14.87
C LEU A 155 9.01 -1.03 -13.97
N PHE A 156 9.24 -2.15 -13.29
CA PHE A 156 8.32 -2.62 -12.25
C PHE A 156 8.72 -2.07 -10.89
N CYS A 157 7.74 -1.59 -10.13
CA CYS A 157 7.91 -1.19 -8.74
C CYS A 157 7.10 -2.14 -7.85
N VAL A 158 7.76 -2.82 -6.90
CA VAL A 158 7.08 -3.55 -5.83
C VAL A 158 6.51 -2.50 -4.86
N PRO A 159 5.19 -2.45 -4.62
CA PRO A 159 4.63 -1.49 -3.69
C PRO A 159 5.06 -1.72 -2.23
N ALA A 160 5.42 -0.65 -1.54
CA ALA A 160 5.69 -0.68 -0.11
C ALA A 160 4.42 -0.37 0.70
N LYS A 161 4.43 -0.73 1.99
CA LYS A 161 3.29 -0.57 2.90
C LYS A 161 3.76 -0.29 4.32
N ASP A 162 2.91 0.37 5.10
CA ASP A 162 3.06 0.48 6.55
C ASP A 162 2.76 -0.90 7.16
N LEU A 163 3.71 -1.46 7.89
CA LEU A 163 3.57 -2.73 8.61
C LEU A 163 3.24 -2.51 10.09
N VAL A 164 3.83 -1.47 10.69
CA VAL A 164 3.89 -1.30 12.16
C VAL A 164 2.62 -0.70 12.73
N THR A 165 1.99 0.25 12.03
CA THR A 165 0.93 1.12 12.58
C THR A 165 -0.40 1.01 11.84
N PHE A 166 -0.56 -0.05 11.04
CA PHE A 166 -1.81 -0.35 10.35
C PHE A 166 -2.24 -1.79 10.64
N GLU A 167 -3.22 -1.94 11.53
CA GLU A 167 -3.67 -3.24 12.04
C GLU A 167 -4.39 -4.03 10.94
N PRO A 168 -4.45 -5.37 11.02
CA PRO A 168 -5.31 -6.18 10.14
C PRO A 168 -6.79 -5.84 10.35
N ASN A 169 -7.69 -6.15 9.42
CA ASN A 169 -9.09 -5.73 9.54
C ASN A 169 -9.94 -6.72 10.33
N PHE A 170 -9.90 -8.00 9.97
CA PHE A 170 -10.68 -9.06 10.62
C PHE A 170 -10.06 -10.44 10.42
N CYS A 171 -10.55 -11.43 11.16
CA CYS A 171 -10.19 -12.84 10.99
C CYS A 171 -11.41 -13.69 10.57
N VAL A 172 -11.16 -14.81 9.91
CA VAL A 172 -12.23 -15.68 9.39
C VAL A 172 -12.87 -16.51 10.49
N ALA A 173 -14.20 -16.49 10.53
CA ALA A 173 -15.01 -17.17 11.53
C ALA A 173 -15.38 -18.62 11.17
N ASP A 174 -15.21 -19.02 9.90
CA ASP A 174 -15.82 -20.23 9.32
C ASP A 174 -15.51 -21.53 10.08
N ALA A 175 -14.31 -21.62 10.68
CA ALA A 175 -13.85 -22.80 11.44
C ALA A 175 -13.88 -22.60 12.97
N LEU A 176 -14.35 -21.45 13.48
CA LEU A 176 -14.27 -21.08 14.89
C LEU A 176 -15.60 -21.32 15.62
N THR A 177 -15.55 -22.03 16.74
CA THR A 177 -16.68 -22.12 17.68
C THR A 177 -16.84 -20.81 18.47
N GLU A 178 -17.99 -20.62 19.12
CA GLU A 178 -18.18 -19.45 20.01
C GLU A 178 -17.18 -19.45 21.18
N ALA A 179 -16.76 -20.63 21.66
CA ALA A 179 -15.71 -20.75 22.67
C ALA A 179 -14.35 -20.27 22.14
N ASP A 180 -14.01 -20.62 20.90
CA ASP A 180 -12.79 -20.15 20.24
C ASP A 180 -12.80 -18.63 20.08
N LYS A 181 -13.92 -18.06 19.63
CA LYS A 181 -14.08 -16.60 19.49
C LYS A 181 -13.92 -15.87 20.82
N ALA A 182 -14.50 -16.41 21.90
CA ALA A 182 -14.34 -15.86 23.24
C ALA A 182 -12.89 -15.96 23.74
N HIS A 183 -12.21 -17.09 23.48
CA HIS A 183 -10.80 -17.28 23.82
C HIS A 183 -9.93 -16.30 23.05
N ILE A 184 -10.12 -16.16 21.74
CA ILE A 184 -9.36 -15.24 20.89
C ILE A 184 -9.54 -13.79 21.38
N THR A 185 -10.78 -13.38 21.62
CA THR A 185 -11.10 -12.03 22.10
C THR A 185 -10.41 -11.75 23.45
N SER A 186 -10.47 -12.69 24.38
CA SER A 186 -9.82 -12.57 25.69
C SER A 186 -8.30 -12.48 25.55
N GLY A 187 -7.71 -13.27 24.64
CA GLY A 187 -6.28 -13.23 24.34
C GLY A 187 -5.83 -11.89 23.77
N VAL A 188 -6.61 -11.26 22.88
CA VAL A 188 -6.29 -9.91 22.37
C VAL A 188 -6.30 -8.88 23.51
N VAL A 189 -7.28 -8.96 24.41
CA VAL A 189 -7.36 -8.08 25.59
C VAL A 189 -6.16 -8.29 26.52
N GLU A 190 -5.77 -9.54 26.78
CA GLU A 190 -4.60 -9.91 27.60
C GLU A 190 -3.31 -9.31 27.00
N ILE A 191 -3.03 -9.55 25.73
CA ILE A 191 -1.83 -9.05 25.05
C ILE A 191 -1.77 -7.52 25.11
N ARG A 192 -2.89 -6.84 24.83
CA ARG A 192 -2.94 -5.36 24.88
C ARG A 192 -2.76 -4.81 26.29
N ALA A 193 -3.25 -5.51 27.32
CA ALA A 193 -2.99 -5.10 28.70
C ALA A 193 -1.49 -5.18 29.03
N LEU A 194 -0.84 -6.28 28.67
CA LEU A 194 0.62 -6.46 28.85
C LEU A 194 1.42 -5.39 28.07
N GLN A 195 1.02 -5.07 26.84
CA GLN A 195 1.64 -4.01 26.04
C GLN A 195 1.51 -2.63 26.70
N ARG A 196 0.33 -2.29 27.23
CA ARG A 196 0.11 -1.00 27.94
C ARG A 196 0.93 -0.90 29.22
N ASP A 197 1.15 -2.01 29.90
CA ASP A 197 1.95 -2.08 31.12
C ASP A 197 3.48 -2.14 30.83
N GLY A 198 3.90 -2.05 29.57
CA GLY A 198 5.31 -2.13 29.15
C GLY A 198 5.91 -3.54 29.24
N LYS A 199 5.08 -4.55 29.48
CA LYS A 199 5.47 -5.96 29.66
C LYS A 199 5.57 -6.68 28.31
N HIS A 200 6.42 -6.15 27.42
CA HIS A 200 6.51 -6.61 26.04
C HIS A 200 6.96 -8.07 25.91
N GLN A 201 7.84 -8.55 26.78
CA GLN A 201 8.26 -9.96 26.76
C GLN A 201 7.09 -10.90 27.12
N GLU A 202 6.31 -10.56 28.15
CA GLU A 202 5.13 -11.33 28.56
C GLU A 202 4.05 -11.30 27.47
N ALA A 203 3.87 -10.15 26.79
CA ALA A 203 2.98 -10.03 25.65
C ALA A 203 3.39 -10.96 24.49
N VAL A 204 4.70 -11.09 24.23
CA VAL A 204 5.23 -12.03 23.23
C VAL A 204 4.94 -13.48 23.62
N GLU A 205 5.18 -13.87 24.88
CA GLU A 205 4.92 -15.25 25.32
C GLU A 205 3.41 -15.58 25.32
N SER A 206 2.56 -14.63 25.71
CA SER A 206 1.11 -14.77 25.60
C SER A 206 0.66 -14.96 24.14
N ALA A 207 1.17 -14.12 23.22
CA ALA A 207 0.88 -14.24 21.80
C ALA A 207 1.39 -15.56 21.20
N LYS A 208 2.58 -16.04 21.57
CA LYS A 208 3.11 -17.34 21.13
C LYS A 208 2.20 -18.50 21.55
N ARG A 209 1.75 -18.50 22.81
CA ARG A 209 0.79 -19.50 23.32
C ARG A 209 -0.49 -19.48 22.48
N LEU A 210 -1.09 -18.31 22.30
CA LEU A 210 -2.31 -18.16 21.52
C LEU A 210 -2.13 -18.55 20.04
N LEU A 211 -0.98 -18.26 19.44
CA LEU A 211 -0.64 -18.67 18.06
C LEU A 211 -0.43 -20.18 17.93
N SER A 212 -0.06 -20.89 19.00
CA SER A 212 0.01 -22.36 18.97
C SER A 212 -1.37 -23.03 18.87
N GLU A 213 -2.42 -22.33 19.32
CA GLU A 213 -3.81 -22.77 19.26
C GLU A 213 -4.53 -22.20 18.02
N PHE A 214 -4.28 -20.93 17.70
CA PHE A 214 -4.96 -20.18 16.64
C PHE A 214 -3.95 -19.54 15.66
N PRO A 215 -3.21 -20.35 14.87
CA PRO A 215 -2.10 -19.87 14.04
C PRO A 215 -2.53 -18.95 12.88
N THR A 216 -3.83 -18.89 12.57
CA THR A 216 -4.37 -18.11 11.45
C THR A 216 -5.02 -16.80 11.89
N VAL A 217 -4.89 -16.39 13.17
CA VAL A 217 -5.45 -15.12 13.66
C VAL A 217 -4.45 -13.99 13.40
N PRO A 218 -4.72 -13.07 12.44
CA PRO A 218 -3.78 -12.02 12.05
C PRO A 218 -3.49 -11.03 13.20
N GLU A 219 -4.46 -10.79 14.09
CA GLU A 219 -4.30 -9.88 15.23
C GLU A 219 -3.18 -10.34 16.18
N PHE A 220 -3.04 -11.64 16.43
CA PHE A 220 -1.98 -12.15 17.31
C PHE A 220 -0.59 -11.96 16.71
N HIS A 221 -0.45 -12.19 15.40
CA HIS A 221 0.79 -11.88 14.69
C HIS A 221 1.12 -10.39 14.77
N PHE A 222 0.13 -9.51 14.51
CA PHE A 222 0.32 -8.07 14.56
C PHE A 222 0.76 -7.59 15.95
N ARG A 223 0.07 -8.02 17.01
CA ARG A 223 0.40 -7.61 18.38
C ARG A 223 1.74 -8.19 18.86
N MET A 224 2.05 -9.44 18.50
CA MET A 224 3.37 -10.02 18.77
C MET A 224 4.48 -9.21 18.10
N ALA A 225 4.29 -8.82 16.84
CA ALA A 225 5.23 -8.03 16.08
C ALA A 225 5.50 -6.65 16.72
N GLN A 226 4.45 -5.95 17.18
CA GLN A 226 4.60 -4.68 17.91
C GLN A 226 5.46 -4.85 19.17
N SER A 227 5.21 -5.88 19.97
CA SER A 227 6.01 -6.15 21.18
C SER A 227 7.45 -6.53 20.84
N LEU A 228 7.69 -7.34 19.81
CA LEU A 228 9.05 -7.68 19.34
C LEU A 228 9.82 -6.44 18.87
N LEU A 229 9.16 -5.50 18.21
CA LEU A 229 9.78 -4.26 17.76
C LEU A 229 10.26 -3.41 18.95
N LEU A 230 9.43 -3.30 19.99
CA LEU A 230 9.76 -2.59 21.22
C LEU A 230 10.83 -3.31 22.07
N LEU A 231 11.03 -4.61 21.85
CA LEU A 231 12.15 -5.40 22.39
C LEU A 231 13.40 -5.35 21.51
N SER A 232 13.46 -4.44 20.53
CA SER A 232 14.59 -4.30 19.59
C SER A 232 14.88 -5.57 18.78
N GLN A 233 13.84 -6.31 18.38
CA GLN A 233 13.93 -7.50 17.52
C GLN A 233 13.25 -7.27 16.16
N PRO A 234 13.77 -6.36 15.31
CA PRO A 234 13.08 -5.92 14.10
C PRO A 234 12.93 -7.03 13.04
N ALA A 235 13.91 -7.92 12.90
CA ALA A 235 13.84 -9.02 11.93
C ALA A 235 12.70 -10.01 12.25
N ALA A 236 12.58 -10.41 13.53
CA ALA A 236 11.48 -11.27 13.98
C ALA A 236 10.13 -10.54 13.92
N SER A 237 10.11 -9.26 14.31
CA SER A 237 8.93 -8.40 14.24
C SER A 237 8.36 -8.32 12.82
N GLU A 238 9.21 -8.03 11.84
CA GLU A 238 8.82 -7.91 10.43
C GLU A 238 8.17 -9.20 9.89
N GLN A 239 8.72 -10.38 10.22
CA GLN A 239 8.13 -11.65 9.81
C GLN A 239 6.69 -11.81 10.31
N HIS A 240 6.42 -11.43 11.56
CA HIS A 240 5.08 -11.47 12.12
C HIS A 240 4.16 -10.39 11.53
N PHE A 241 4.66 -9.18 11.25
CA PHE A 241 3.86 -8.18 10.53
C PHE A 241 3.48 -8.65 9.13
N ILE A 242 4.43 -9.22 8.38
CA ILE A 242 4.17 -9.80 7.06
C ILE A 242 3.09 -10.88 7.17
N LYS A 243 3.19 -11.77 8.15
CA LYS A 243 2.18 -12.82 8.37
C LYS A 243 0.80 -12.26 8.71
N ALA A 244 0.74 -11.19 9.49
CA ALA A 244 -0.52 -10.50 9.77
C ALA A 244 -1.15 -9.92 8.49
N THR A 245 -0.35 -9.40 7.55
CA THR A 245 -0.87 -8.94 6.24
C THR A 245 -1.32 -10.06 5.33
N GLU A 246 -0.64 -11.21 5.34
CA GLU A 246 -0.98 -12.39 4.56
C GLU A 246 -2.32 -12.99 5.01
N LEU A 247 -2.54 -13.03 6.33
CA LEU A 247 -3.74 -13.59 6.97
C LEU A 247 -4.91 -12.59 7.06
N ASP A 248 -4.72 -11.32 6.69
CA ASP A 248 -5.80 -10.33 6.70
C ASP A 248 -6.77 -10.59 5.54
N GLN A 249 -8.00 -10.94 5.91
CA GLN A 249 -9.04 -11.34 4.96
C GLN A 249 -9.77 -10.12 4.37
N LEU A 250 -9.41 -8.90 4.79
CA LEU A 250 -9.58 -7.66 4.05
C LEU A 250 -8.22 -7.03 3.68
N ALA A 251 -7.38 -7.72 2.92
CA ALA A 251 -6.09 -7.18 2.44
C ALA A 251 -6.21 -5.88 1.61
N THR A 252 -6.19 -4.71 2.27
CA THR A 252 -6.11 -3.38 1.64
C THR A 252 -4.67 -3.00 1.27
N ARG A 253 -3.71 -3.81 1.71
CA ARG A 253 -2.29 -3.69 1.40
C ARG A 253 -1.88 -4.89 0.54
N ILE A 254 -0.87 -4.70 -0.32
CA ILE A 254 -0.36 -5.79 -1.16
C ILE A 254 0.09 -6.96 -0.28
N ARG A 255 -0.18 -8.20 -0.70
CA ARG A 255 0.25 -9.42 -0.01
C ARG A 255 1.60 -9.92 -0.55
N PRO A 256 2.37 -10.69 0.23
CA PRO A 256 3.70 -11.16 -0.16
C PRO A 256 3.73 -12.01 -1.45
N ASP A 257 2.68 -12.79 -1.69
CA ASP A 257 2.50 -13.57 -2.91
C ASP A 257 2.34 -12.68 -4.16
N TYR A 258 1.62 -11.56 -4.06
CA TYR A 258 1.54 -10.57 -5.14
C TYR A 258 2.86 -9.83 -5.33
N GLU A 259 3.56 -9.47 -4.25
CA GLU A 259 4.90 -8.89 -4.37
C GLU A 259 5.87 -9.84 -5.10
N ALA A 260 5.81 -11.14 -4.78
CA ALA A 260 6.62 -12.15 -5.45
C ALA A 260 6.31 -12.25 -6.95
N GLN A 261 5.04 -12.15 -7.38
CA GLN A 261 4.69 -12.13 -8.81
C GLN A 261 5.35 -10.96 -9.55
N ILE A 262 5.46 -9.78 -8.94
CA ILE A 262 6.14 -8.62 -9.55
C ILE A 262 7.63 -8.92 -9.72
N ARG A 263 8.28 -9.45 -8.66
CA ARG A 263 9.70 -9.81 -8.70
C ARG A 263 9.98 -10.90 -9.74
N ASP A 264 9.14 -11.92 -9.80
CA ASP A 264 9.24 -13.03 -10.75
C ASP A 264 9.07 -12.54 -12.20
N ALA A 265 8.08 -11.70 -12.48
CA ALA A 265 7.87 -11.14 -13.81
C ALA A 265 9.03 -10.25 -14.24
N ALA A 266 9.57 -9.45 -13.32
CA ALA A 266 10.76 -8.64 -13.57
C ALA A 266 11.98 -9.50 -13.92
N GLY A 267 12.26 -10.53 -13.13
CA GLY A 267 13.38 -11.45 -13.35
C GLY A 267 13.25 -12.24 -14.66
N LYS A 268 12.09 -12.84 -14.93
CA LYS A 268 11.82 -13.57 -16.18
C LYS A 268 11.94 -12.69 -17.41
N GLY A 269 11.45 -11.45 -17.31
CA GLY A 269 11.44 -10.47 -18.39
C GLY A 269 12.74 -9.71 -18.57
N ASN A 270 13.72 -9.88 -17.67
CA ASN A 270 14.90 -9.01 -17.57
C ASN A 270 14.53 -7.52 -17.51
N VAL A 271 13.45 -7.21 -16.78
CA VAL A 271 12.92 -5.85 -16.61
C VAL A 271 13.49 -5.25 -15.32
N PRO A 272 13.99 -4.01 -15.34
CA PRO A 272 14.41 -3.32 -14.13
C PRO A 272 13.33 -3.33 -13.03
N LEU A 273 13.77 -3.54 -11.79
CA LEU A 273 12.91 -3.61 -10.62
C LEU A 273 13.29 -2.53 -9.60
N LEU A 274 12.29 -1.82 -9.09
CA LEU A 274 12.38 -1.02 -7.88
C LEU A 274 11.68 -1.79 -6.75
N ASP A 275 12.46 -2.33 -5.81
CA ASP A 275 11.91 -2.97 -4.61
C ASP A 275 11.68 -1.92 -3.51
N ALA A 276 10.50 -1.28 -3.50
CA ALA A 276 10.21 -0.19 -2.57
C ALA A 276 10.25 -0.64 -1.09
N PRO A 277 9.74 -1.84 -0.72
CA PRO A 277 9.95 -2.37 0.63
C PRO A 277 11.42 -2.40 1.05
N ALA A 278 12.31 -2.94 0.21
CA ALA A 278 13.73 -3.04 0.52
C ALA A 278 14.43 -1.68 0.62
N ILE A 279 14.04 -0.73 -0.24
CA ILE A 279 14.55 0.65 -0.22
C ILE A 279 14.11 1.35 1.07
N LEU A 280 12.81 1.39 1.34
CA LEU A 280 12.25 2.16 2.45
C LEU A 280 12.63 1.59 3.82
N ARG A 281 12.88 0.28 3.92
CA ARG A 281 13.37 -0.34 5.16
C ARG A 281 14.64 0.32 5.70
N GLN A 282 15.52 0.81 4.82
CA GLN A 282 16.78 1.45 5.21
C GLN A 282 16.57 2.79 5.92
N TYR A 283 15.36 3.35 5.79
CA TYR A 283 14.96 4.64 6.36
C TYR A 283 14.01 4.50 7.54
N ALA A 284 13.55 3.28 7.82
CA ALA A 284 12.66 3.03 8.93
C ALA A 284 13.42 3.19 10.25
N SER A 285 12.93 4.06 11.12
CA SER A 285 13.49 4.38 12.44
C SER A 285 13.70 3.15 13.32
N MET A 286 12.83 2.16 13.20
CA MET A 286 12.91 0.89 13.93
C MET A 286 13.29 -0.31 13.03
N GLY A 287 13.76 -0.06 11.81
CA GLY A 287 14.15 -1.09 10.85
C GLY A 287 12.99 -1.88 10.21
N VAL A 288 11.75 -1.43 10.43
CA VAL A 288 10.51 -1.94 9.82
C VAL A 288 9.61 -0.75 9.49
N SER A 289 9.08 -0.70 8.26
CA SER A 289 8.30 0.44 7.76
C SER A 289 7.03 0.71 8.58
N GLY A 290 6.91 1.93 9.11
CA GLY A 290 5.76 2.38 9.90
C GLY A 290 5.22 3.74 9.46
N ASP A 291 4.69 4.49 10.43
CA ASP A 291 4.17 5.85 10.25
C ASP A 291 5.25 6.92 10.04
N ASP A 292 6.51 6.56 10.28
CA ASP A 292 7.67 7.37 9.92
C ASP A 292 7.90 7.48 8.41
N LEU A 293 7.31 6.58 7.61
CA LEU A 293 7.42 6.54 6.14
C LEU A 293 6.08 6.59 5.42
N PHE A 294 4.96 6.47 6.15
CA PHE A 294 3.63 6.40 5.57
C PHE A 294 2.63 7.30 6.32
N LEU A 295 1.59 7.76 5.60
CA LEU A 295 0.46 8.49 6.18
C LEU A 295 -0.68 7.57 6.62
N ASP A 296 -0.76 6.39 6.01
CA ASP A 296 -1.69 5.32 6.35
C ASP A 296 -1.12 3.95 5.93
N GLY A 297 -1.95 2.93 5.75
CA GLY A 297 -1.52 1.58 5.38
C GLY A 297 -0.74 1.47 4.05
N VAL A 298 -0.89 2.41 3.12
CA VAL A 298 -0.39 2.30 1.73
C VAL A 298 0.20 3.58 1.15
N HIS A 299 -0.16 4.76 1.66
CA HIS A 299 0.30 6.03 1.09
C HIS A 299 1.62 6.47 1.75
N PRO A 300 2.73 6.52 1.01
CA PRO A 300 4.00 7.00 1.55
C PRO A 300 3.89 8.48 1.91
N ASN A 301 4.66 8.90 2.91
CA ASN A 301 4.82 10.29 3.25
C ASN A 301 5.75 10.99 2.24
N ILE A 302 6.03 12.28 2.43
CA ILE A 302 6.71 13.14 1.46
C ILE A 302 8.16 12.71 1.28
N VAL A 303 8.80 12.29 2.38
CA VAL A 303 10.18 11.81 2.42
C VAL A 303 10.28 10.48 1.68
N ALA A 304 9.41 9.53 1.99
CA ALA A 304 9.35 8.24 1.30
C ALA A 304 9.04 8.43 -0.20
N THR A 305 8.14 9.36 -0.54
CA THR A 305 7.80 9.70 -1.93
C THR A 305 9.02 10.25 -2.69
N TYR A 306 9.79 11.14 -2.06
CA TYR A 306 11.04 11.66 -2.61
C TYR A 306 12.07 10.55 -2.82
N ILE A 307 12.32 9.73 -1.80
CA ILE A 307 13.28 8.60 -1.87
C ILE A 307 12.94 7.70 -3.06
N LEU A 308 11.68 7.25 -3.16
CA LEU A 308 11.25 6.38 -4.24
C LEU A 308 11.40 7.04 -5.61
N GLY A 309 11.07 8.32 -5.74
CA GLY A 309 11.24 9.07 -6.99
C GLY A 309 12.69 9.19 -7.43
N MET A 310 13.60 9.44 -6.49
CA MET A 310 15.04 9.48 -6.78
C MET A 310 15.58 8.12 -7.23
N HIS A 311 15.10 7.02 -6.63
CA HIS A 311 15.43 5.67 -7.08
C HIS A 311 14.87 5.36 -8.48
N ILE A 312 13.65 5.79 -8.79
CA ILE A 312 13.08 5.68 -10.14
C ILE A 312 13.99 6.40 -11.14
N ALA A 313 14.35 7.65 -10.87
CA ALA A 313 15.24 8.43 -11.75
C ALA A 313 16.58 7.72 -11.97
N GLN A 314 17.24 7.22 -10.93
CA GLN A 314 18.51 6.50 -11.07
C GLN A 314 18.36 5.21 -11.91
N ILE A 315 17.30 4.45 -11.70
CA ILE A 315 17.09 3.21 -12.45
C ILE A 315 16.91 3.56 -13.94
N LEU A 316 16.17 4.63 -14.24
CA LEU A 316 15.96 5.10 -15.60
C LEU A 316 17.22 5.72 -16.23
N ASP A 317 18.05 6.43 -15.44
CA ASP A 317 19.31 6.98 -15.90
C ASP A 317 20.43 6.71 -14.88
N SER A 318 21.21 5.67 -15.16
CA SER A 318 22.28 5.28 -14.25
C SER A 318 23.50 6.19 -14.28
N ASN A 319 23.53 7.21 -15.14
CA ASN A 319 24.60 8.19 -15.18
C ASN A 319 24.41 9.30 -14.14
N ILE A 320 23.21 9.42 -13.55
CA ILE A 320 22.96 10.36 -12.46
C ILE A 320 23.95 10.09 -11.33
N LYS A 321 24.81 11.05 -11.02
CA LYS A 321 25.75 10.95 -9.90
C LYS A 321 25.11 11.46 -8.63
N ASP A 322 25.60 10.97 -7.49
CA ASP A 322 25.16 11.43 -6.16
C ASP A 322 25.31 12.95 -6.01
N SER A 323 26.41 13.53 -6.53
CA SER A 323 26.66 14.98 -6.53
C SER A 323 25.70 15.79 -7.41
N GLU A 324 24.94 15.14 -8.28
CA GLU A 324 24.05 15.77 -9.25
C GLU A 324 22.56 15.61 -8.85
N ARG A 325 22.29 14.94 -7.73
CA ARG A 325 20.93 14.78 -7.21
C ARG A 325 20.34 16.13 -6.80
N ILE A 326 19.04 16.28 -7.01
CA ILE A 326 18.26 17.39 -6.49
C ILE A 326 18.02 17.11 -5.02
N GLU A 327 18.54 17.97 -4.15
CA GLU A 327 18.32 17.90 -2.71
C GLU A 327 16.84 18.00 -2.37
N PHE A 328 16.42 17.35 -1.28
CA PHE A 328 15.01 17.25 -0.88
C PHE A 328 14.29 18.62 -0.86
N ALA A 329 14.85 19.61 -0.16
CA ALA A 329 14.24 20.93 -0.07
C ALA A 329 14.07 21.61 -1.44
N HIS A 330 15.10 21.51 -2.30
CA HIS A 330 15.01 22.05 -3.66
C HIS A 330 13.98 21.29 -4.51
N MET A 331 13.82 19.99 -4.31
CA MET A 331 12.76 19.21 -4.97
C MET A 331 11.38 19.68 -4.52
N MET A 332 11.20 19.97 -3.23
CA MET A 332 9.92 20.50 -2.72
C MET A 332 9.59 21.85 -3.37
N ASP A 333 10.57 22.73 -3.54
CA ASP A 333 10.41 24.00 -4.25
C ASP A 333 10.02 23.80 -5.73
N LEU A 334 10.74 22.93 -6.45
CA LEU A 334 10.47 22.64 -7.88
C LEU A 334 9.06 22.09 -8.09
N LEU A 335 8.61 21.19 -7.21
CA LEU A 335 7.27 20.62 -7.23
C LEU A 335 6.22 21.53 -6.56
N GLN A 336 6.65 22.72 -6.11
CA GLN A 336 5.83 23.72 -5.44
C GLN A 336 5.07 23.15 -4.24
N MET A 337 5.65 22.19 -3.51
CA MET A 337 5.07 21.72 -2.27
C MET A 337 5.21 22.82 -1.23
N ASN A 338 4.11 23.12 -0.53
CA ASN A 338 4.07 24.17 0.48
C ASN A 338 3.14 23.76 1.64
N ALA A 339 3.09 24.61 2.67
CA ALA A 339 2.27 24.35 3.85
C ALA A 339 0.77 24.15 3.54
N GLU A 340 0.23 24.84 2.54
CA GLU A 340 -1.18 24.70 2.13
C GLU A 340 -1.45 23.33 1.50
N LYS A 341 -0.58 22.88 0.57
CA LYS A 341 -0.70 21.56 -0.04
C LYS A 341 -0.50 20.43 0.99
N LEU A 342 0.42 20.60 1.93
CA LEU A 342 0.65 19.65 3.01
C LEU A 342 -0.57 19.58 3.95
N GLN A 343 -1.14 20.73 4.31
CA GLN A 343 -2.38 20.81 5.08
C GLN A 343 -3.53 20.07 4.39
N ALA A 344 -3.69 20.24 3.06
CA ALA A 344 -4.70 19.54 2.29
C ALA A 344 -4.47 18.02 2.29
N ALA A 345 -3.22 17.58 2.15
CA ALA A 345 -2.85 16.16 2.22
C ALA A 345 -3.21 15.53 3.58
N TYR A 346 -3.01 16.25 4.69
CA TYR A 346 -3.46 15.80 6.01
C TYR A 346 -4.97 15.72 6.11
N ALA A 347 -5.71 16.70 5.59
CA ALA A 347 -7.17 16.65 5.58
C ALA A 347 -7.71 15.44 4.79
N GLU A 348 -7.08 15.08 3.67
CA GLU A 348 -7.41 13.85 2.93
C GLU A 348 -7.01 12.59 3.71
N SER A 349 -5.84 12.57 4.35
CA SER A 349 -5.38 11.44 5.17
C SER A 349 -6.35 11.12 6.30
N VAL A 350 -6.96 12.15 6.93
CA VAL A 350 -8.03 11.97 7.93
C VAL A 350 -9.23 11.22 7.35
N LYS A 351 -9.64 11.55 6.11
CA LYS A 351 -10.77 10.87 5.46
C LYS A 351 -10.43 9.42 5.17
N VAL A 352 -9.22 9.15 4.70
CA VAL A 352 -8.74 7.80 4.40
C VAL A 352 -8.67 6.93 5.65
N LEU A 353 -8.06 7.43 6.72
CA LEU A 353 -7.98 6.72 7.99
C LEU A 353 -9.36 6.42 8.57
N ARG A 354 -10.30 7.38 8.52
CA ARG A 354 -11.69 7.16 8.95
C ARG A 354 -12.41 6.13 8.07
N HIS A 355 -12.17 6.16 6.77
CA HIS A 355 -12.74 5.17 5.85
C HIS A 355 -12.24 3.76 6.21
N TYR A 356 -10.92 3.60 6.38
CA TYR A 356 -10.34 2.34 6.82
C TYR A 356 -10.79 1.92 8.23
N SER A 357 -11.01 2.85 9.17
CA SER A 357 -11.62 2.54 10.47
C SER A 357 -12.98 1.84 10.33
N GLY A 358 -13.76 2.17 9.30
CA GLY A 358 -15.04 1.52 9.01
C GLY A 358 -14.94 0.02 8.67
N PHE A 359 -13.77 -0.44 8.22
CA PHE A 359 -13.52 -1.87 7.97
C PHE A 359 -13.22 -2.68 9.23
N ARG A 360 -12.88 -1.99 10.34
CA ARG A 360 -12.49 -2.55 11.63
C ARG A 360 -13.34 -1.93 12.75
N GLY A 361 -14.66 -2.00 12.62
CA GLY A 361 -15.58 -1.40 13.58
C GLY A 361 -15.50 -1.97 14.99
N TRP A 362 -14.95 -3.17 15.16
CA TRP A 362 -14.75 -3.82 16.46
C TRP A 362 -13.67 -3.15 17.33
N ASP A 363 -12.66 -2.55 16.69
CA ASP A 363 -11.54 -1.85 17.36
C ASP A 363 -10.87 -0.85 16.42
N PRO A 364 -11.51 0.30 16.12
CA PRO A 364 -10.99 1.29 15.20
C PRO A 364 -10.02 2.29 15.89
N ALA A 365 -9.67 2.07 17.15
CA ALA A 365 -9.10 3.07 18.04
C ALA A 365 -7.78 3.65 17.53
N ASP A 366 -6.80 2.81 17.16
CA ASP A 366 -5.46 3.28 16.77
C ASP A 366 -5.55 4.08 15.45
N ARG A 367 -6.37 3.63 14.48
CA ARG A 367 -6.64 4.38 13.23
C ARG A 367 -7.34 5.71 13.48
N LEU A 368 -8.31 5.76 14.39
CA LEU A 368 -9.01 7.00 14.76
C LEU A 368 -8.12 7.97 15.54
N GLN A 369 -7.20 7.46 16.35
CA GLN A 369 -6.19 8.26 17.02
C GLN A 369 -5.26 8.92 16.00
N ARG A 370 -4.76 8.16 15.02
CA ARG A 370 -3.94 8.67 13.92
C ARG A 370 -4.71 9.68 13.05
N ALA A 371 -6.00 9.44 12.80
CA ALA A 371 -6.87 10.42 12.16
C ALA A 371 -7.04 11.70 13.00
N GLY A 372 -7.08 11.58 14.33
CA GLY A 372 -7.07 12.72 15.25
C GLY A 372 -5.79 13.54 15.13
N PHE A 373 -4.63 12.87 15.11
CA PHE A 373 -3.33 13.50 14.92
C PHE A 373 -3.26 14.35 13.63
N TYR A 374 -3.57 13.76 12.47
CA TYR A 374 -3.54 14.51 11.20
C TYR A 374 -4.62 15.61 11.13
N ARG A 375 -5.77 15.42 11.79
CA ARG A 375 -6.78 16.48 11.89
C ARG A 375 -6.23 17.68 12.66
N ASP A 376 -5.52 17.44 13.76
CA ASP A 376 -4.98 18.49 14.61
C ASP A 376 -3.85 19.24 13.89
N LEU A 377 -2.99 18.51 13.14
CA LEU A 377 -2.00 19.12 12.23
C LEU A 377 -2.67 19.98 11.15
N ALA A 378 -3.66 19.43 10.45
CA ALA A 378 -4.35 20.14 9.37
C ALA A 378 -5.04 21.43 9.87
N GLN A 379 -5.70 21.38 11.03
CA GLN A 379 -6.33 22.55 11.64
C GLN A 379 -5.33 23.55 12.22
N GLY A 380 -4.19 23.06 12.72
CA GLY A 380 -3.07 23.89 13.17
C GLY A 380 -2.48 24.69 12.01
N MET A 381 -2.15 24.02 10.92
CA MET A 381 -1.63 24.63 9.69
C MET A 381 -2.62 25.62 9.06
N GLN A 382 -3.89 25.23 8.95
CA GLN A 382 -4.94 26.12 8.41
C GLN A 382 -5.07 27.43 9.20
N ARG A 383 -4.77 27.41 10.51
CA ARG A 383 -4.81 28.58 11.40
C ARG A 383 -3.46 29.25 11.56
N GLY A 384 -2.42 28.83 10.83
CA GLY A 384 -1.05 29.35 10.94
C GLY A 384 -0.36 29.07 12.27
N ARG A 385 -0.85 28.09 13.06
CA ARG A 385 -0.31 27.74 14.39
C ARG A 385 0.73 26.62 14.36
N ILE A 386 0.82 25.90 13.24
CA ILE A 386 1.78 24.82 12.99
C ILE A 386 2.37 25.09 11.62
N GLN A 387 3.69 25.06 11.50
CA GLN A 387 4.42 25.09 10.24
C GLN A 387 4.93 23.68 9.88
N PRO A 388 5.29 23.43 8.60
CA PRO A 388 5.95 22.18 8.23
C PRO A 388 7.19 21.91 9.11
N GLY A 389 7.36 20.66 9.56
CA GLY A 389 8.42 20.24 10.48
C GLY A 389 8.13 20.44 11.98
N GLU A 390 7.02 21.08 12.35
CA GLU A 390 6.64 21.27 13.75
C GLU A 390 5.65 20.20 14.24
N GLN A 391 5.72 19.83 15.52
CA GLN A 391 4.73 18.96 16.20
C GLN A 391 4.48 17.61 15.49
N GLY A 392 5.49 17.09 14.78
CA GLY A 392 5.38 15.86 14.01
C GLY A 392 4.78 16.02 12.61
N ALA A 393 4.51 17.26 12.17
CA ALA A 393 4.27 17.53 10.76
C ALA A 393 5.54 17.25 9.94
N GLU A 394 5.34 16.78 8.72
CA GLU A 394 6.41 16.58 7.76
C GLU A 394 7.12 17.90 7.46
N SER A 395 8.44 17.85 7.36
CA SER A 395 9.25 19.01 7.01
C SER A 395 9.39 19.12 5.50
N LEU A 396 9.43 20.36 5.00
CA LEU A 396 9.76 20.66 3.60
C LEU A 396 11.23 21.06 3.42
N ASP A 397 11.95 21.30 4.52
CA ASP A 397 13.30 21.86 4.53
C ASP A 397 14.36 20.88 5.06
N SER A 398 13.97 19.77 5.67
CA SER A 398 14.90 18.78 6.21
C SER A 398 15.59 17.99 5.10
N SER A 399 16.92 17.95 5.10
CA SER A 399 17.66 17.06 4.20
C SER A 399 17.39 15.60 4.57
N VAL A 400 16.74 14.86 3.68
CA VAL A 400 16.65 13.39 3.76
C VAL A 400 18.01 12.82 3.33
N PRO A 401 18.60 11.86 4.07
CA PRO A 401 19.81 11.19 3.60
C PRO A 401 19.60 10.62 2.20
N LEU A 402 20.38 11.11 1.24
CA LEU A 402 20.34 10.61 -0.12
C LEU A 402 20.66 9.10 -0.10
N PRO A 403 19.84 8.24 -0.71
CA PRO A 403 20.06 6.81 -0.66
C PRO A 403 21.41 6.43 -1.21
N THR A 404 22.14 5.58 -0.49
CA THR A 404 23.34 4.96 -1.02
C THR A 404 22.88 3.96 -2.08
N LEU A 405 23.04 4.32 -3.35
CA LEU A 405 22.69 3.46 -4.47
C LEU A 405 23.85 2.49 -4.67
N SER A 406 24.03 1.55 -3.74
CA SER A 406 25.06 0.53 -3.92
C SER A 406 24.68 -0.33 -5.12
N GLY A 407 25.44 -0.20 -6.21
CA GLY A 407 25.24 -0.95 -7.46
C GLY A 407 25.53 -2.45 -7.36
N LYS A 408 25.05 -3.12 -6.31
CA LYS A 408 25.24 -4.57 -6.10
C LYS A 408 24.04 -5.43 -6.47
N ASP A 409 22.88 -4.85 -6.78
CA ASP A 409 21.72 -5.61 -7.27
C ASP A 409 21.59 -5.57 -8.80
N ARG A 410 22.72 -5.42 -9.50
CA ARG A 410 22.85 -5.76 -10.91
C ARG A 410 23.50 -7.13 -11.01
N ASN A 411 22.69 -8.18 -10.95
CA ASN A 411 22.86 -9.43 -11.71
C ASN A 411 21.62 -10.29 -11.57
#